data_AF-A0A2N8K9I7-F1
#
_entry.id   AF-A0A2N8K9I7-F1
#
_cell.length_a   1.000
_cell.length_b   1.000
_cell.length_c   1.000
_cell.angle_alpha   90.00
_cell.angle_beta   90.00
_cell.angle_gamma   90.00
#
_symmetry.space_group_name_H-M   'P 1'
#
loop_
_entity.id
_entity.type
_entity.pdbx_description
1 polymer ?
#
loop_
_entity_poly.entity_id
_entity_poly.type
_entity_poly.pdbx_seq_one_letter_code
_entity_poly.pdbx_strand_id
1 'polypeptide(L)'
;MPNAALSEAIKEAYASAPSDQIILHTLELRHPAFVDDAGQLVAIRVVRDTGDLWARLESQAPLQAGERVQFVAMGFELDLPPVDTMPVPEITVTLDNVSREIVRHLDAAAESQSVIEVTYRPYLSTDVEGPQMDPPIHLVLTEVEADIFRITGRARMLDVGNKAFPGISYTAKTFPGLTR
;
A
#
# COMPACT_ATOMS: atom_id res chain seq x y z
N MET A 1 10.10 -25.07 -7.86
CA MET A 1 11.39 -24.35 -7.75
C MET A 1 11.14 -23.14 -6.86
N PRO A 2 11.88 -22.95 -5.75
CA PRO A 2 11.64 -21.84 -4.83
C PRO A 2 12.11 -20.52 -5.46
N ASN A 3 11.29 -19.49 -5.32
CA ASN A 3 11.49 -18.15 -5.88
C ASN A 3 12.62 -17.43 -5.12
N ALA A 4 13.67 -17.00 -5.85
CA ALA A 4 14.88 -16.36 -5.30
C ALA A 4 14.71 -14.86 -4.96
N ALA A 5 13.49 -14.33 -5.01
CA ALA A 5 13.21 -12.90 -4.85
C ALA A 5 12.79 -12.48 -3.43
N LEU A 6 12.72 -13.41 -2.46
CA LEU A 6 12.44 -13.10 -1.05
C LEU A 6 13.71 -13.33 -0.24
N SER A 7 14.40 -12.24 0.08
CA SER A 7 15.68 -12.23 0.79
C SER A 7 15.60 -13.03 2.09
N GLU A 8 16.60 -13.90 2.33
CA GLU A 8 16.70 -14.72 3.55
C GLU A 8 16.61 -13.86 4.83
N ALA A 9 16.99 -12.58 4.75
CA ALA A 9 16.86 -11.60 5.82
C ALA A 9 15.42 -11.42 6.34
N ILE A 10 14.40 -11.48 5.48
CA ILE A 10 13.00 -11.34 5.91
C ILE A 10 12.53 -12.63 6.59
N LYS A 11 12.93 -13.80 6.10
CA LYS A 11 12.63 -15.08 6.74
C LYS A 11 13.30 -15.22 8.11
N GLU A 12 14.53 -14.74 8.24
CA GLU A 12 15.24 -14.75 9.52
C GLU A 12 14.66 -13.71 10.49
N ALA A 13 14.24 -12.53 10.02
CA ALA A 13 13.55 -11.54 10.86
C ALA A 13 12.18 -12.03 11.38
N TYR A 14 11.40 -12.73 10.55
CA TYR A 14 10.14 -13.36 10.99
C TYR A 14 10.36 -14.56 11.92
N ALA A 15 11.50 -15.25 11.83
CA ALA A 15 11.80 -16.43 12.64
C ALA A 15 12.56 -16.12 13.95
N SER A 16 13.30 -15.02 14.01
CA SER A 16 14.26 -14.77 15.10
C SER A 16 13.70 -13.92 16.25
N ALA A 17 12.63 -13.14 16.03
CA ALA A 17 12.08 -12.18 17.01
C ALA A 17 13.17 -11.59 17.95
N PRO A 18 14.22 -10.94 17.40
CA PRO A 18 15.25 -10.36 18.24
C PRO A 18 14.61 -9.23 19.05
N SER A 19 14.82 -9.25 20.37
CA SER A 19 14.15 -8.34 21.32
C SER A 19 14.51 -6.86 21.13
N ASP A 20 15.51 -6.56 20.29
CA ASP A 20 16.15 -5.24 20.18
C ASP A 20 15.79 -4.46 18.90
N GLN A 21 15.06 -5.06 17.96
CA GLN A 21 14.67 -4.39 16.71
C GLN A 21 13.17 -4.51 16.49
N ILE A 22 12.48 -3.36 16.47
CA ILE A 22 11.03 -3.28 16.27
C ILE A 22 10.78 -2.97 14.79
N ILE A 23 9.93 -3.77 14.15
CA ILE A 23 9.45 -3.49 12.80
C ILE A 23 8.36 -2.42 12.89
N LEU A 24 8.61 -1.26 12.27
CA LEU A 24 7.68 -0.17 12.16
C LEU A 24 6.89 -0.34 10.86
N HIS A 25 5.62 -0.69 10.99
CA HIS A 25 4.72 -0.85 9.87
C HIS A 25 4.21 0.53 9.44
N THR A 26 4.42 0.90 8.18
CA THR A 26 3.89 2.16 7.63
C THR A 26 2.99 1.92 6.41
N LEU A 27 2.00 2.80 6.27
CA LEU A 27 1.09 2.83 5.13
C LEU A 27 1.09 4.24 4.52
N GLU A 28 1.15 4.28 3.20
CA GLU A 28 0.96 5.48 2.40
C GLU A 28 -0.26 5.30 1.49
N LEU A 29 -1.29 6.11 1.69
CA LEU A 29 -2.48 6.14 0.84
C LEU A 29 -2.35 7.30 -0.14
N ARG A 30 -2.57 7.01 -1.42
CA ARG A 30 -2.51 7.97 -2.53
C ARG A 30 -3.78 7.90 -3.34
N HIS A 31 -4.27 9.06 -3.75
CA HIS A 31 -5.40 9.16 -4.65
C HIS A 31 -5.34 10.52 -5.38
N PRO A 32 -5.75 10.62 -6.66
CA PRO A 32 -5.69 11.88 -7.41
C PRO A 32 -6.49 13.05 -6.80
N ALA A 33 -7.52 12.75 -6.01
CA ALA A 33 -8.30 13.77 -5.29
C ALA A 33 -7.70 14.16 -3.93
N PHE A 34 -6.60 13.54 -3.50
CA PHE A 34 -5.90 13.97 -2.29
C PHE A 34 -5.06 15.20 -2.63
N VAL A 35 -5.64 16.38 -2.38
CA VAL A 35 -4.99 17.67 -2.65
C VAL A 35 -5.03 18.60 -1.44
N ASP A 36 -3.92 19.29 -1.18
CA ASP A 36 -3.85 20.33 -0.14
C ASP A 36 -4.64 21.60 -0.53
N ASP A 37 -4.65 22.59 0.36
CA ASP A 37 -5.33 23.88 0.13
C ASP A 37 -4.75 24.67 -1.06
N ALA A 38 -3.51 24.35 -1.48
CA ALA A 38 -2.86 24.92 -2.66
C ALA A 38 -3.12 24.10 -3.94
N GLY A 39 -3.88 23.01 -3.86
CA GLY A 39 -4.21 22.11 -4.97
C GLY A 39 -3.08 21.16 -5.36
N GLN A 40 -2.05 21.00 -4.53
CA GLN A 40 -0.95 20.06 -4.76
C GLN A 40 -1.31 18.68 -4.25
N LEU A 41 -0.85 17.64 -4.96
CA LEU A 41 -1.09 16.25 -4.55
C LEU A 41 -0.42 15.94 -3.22
N VAL A 42 -1.18 15.33 -2.32
CA VAL A 42 -0.71 14.88 -1.01
C VAL A 42 -1.00 13.38 -0.82
N ALA A 43 -0.23 12.75 0.06
CA ALA A 43 -0.44 11.38 0.48
C ALA A 43 -0.75 11.35 1.98
N ILE A 44 -1.67 10.47 2.38
CA ILE A 44 -1.91 10.19 3.80
C ILE A 44 -0.89 9.14 4.24
N ARG A 45 -0.08 9.47 5.23
CA ARG A 45 1.01 8.61 5.71
C ARG A 45 0.85 8.31 7.19
N VAL A 46 0.77 7.03 7.53
CA VAL A 46 0.58 6.57 8.91
C VAL A 46 1.58 5.49 9.30
N VAL A 47 1.94 5.46 10.58
CA VAL A 47 2.79 4.43 11.19
C VAL A 47 2.07 3.78 12.36
N ARG A 48 2.19 2.46 12.47
CA ARG A 48 1.68 1.68 13.60
C ARG A 48 2.65 1.79 14.76
N ASP A 49 2.68 2.94 15.40
CA ASP A 49 3.47 3.21 16.59
C ASP A 49 2.78 4.26 17.48
N THR A 50 3.29 4.47 18.67
CA THR A 50 2.84 5.48 19.64
C THR A 50 3.35 6.89 19.32
N GLY A 51 4.38 7.01 18.48
CA GLY A 51 4.97 8.28 18.07
C GLY A 51 5.11 8.39 16.57
N ASP A 52 5.11 9.63 16.07
CA ASP A 52 5.30 9.89 14.65
C ASP A 52 6.69 9.41 14.20
N LEU A 53 6.75 8.87 12.99
CA LEU A 53 7.98 8.38 12.39
C LEU A 53 8.43 9.32 11.27
N TRP A 54 9.66 9.81 11.36
CA TRP A 54 10.34 10.48 10.27
C TRP A 54 11.25 9.51 9.54
N ALA A 55 10.83 9.08 8.36
CA ALA A 55 11.54 8.08 7.57
C ALA A 55 11.75 8.54 6.13
N ARG A 56 12.82 8.03 5.52
CA ARG A 56 13.15 8.32 4.12
C ARG A 56 12.43 7.36 3.19
N LEU A 57 11.85 7.89 2.12
CA LEU A 57 11.22 7.11 1.06
C LEU A 57 12.26 6.55 0.08
N GLU A 58 11.92 5.45 -0.58
CA GLU A 58 12.70 4.89 -1.67
C GLU A 58 12.81 5.87 -2.85
N SER A 59 13.86 5.71 -3.66
CA SER A 59 14.13 6.59 -4.82
C SER A 59 13.06 6.50 -5.92
N GLN A 60 12.20 5.48 -5.88
CA GLN A 60 11.13 5.24 -6.83
C GLN A 60 9.74 5.58 -6.26
N ALA A 61 9.65 6.22 -5.08
CA ALA A 61 8.36 6.52 -4.47
C ALA A 61 7.55 7.48 -5.38
N PRO A 62 6.25 7.21 -5.63
CA PRO A 62 5.44 8.01 -6.56
C PRO A 62 5.27 9.48 -6.16
N LEU A 63 5.38 9.79 -4.87
CA LEU A 63 5.38 11.14 -4.33
C LEU A 63 6.58 11.29 -3.38
N GLN A 64 7.31 12.40 -3.51
CA GLN A 64 8.43 12.76 -2.62
C GLN A 64 9.55 11.70 -2.59
N ALA A 65 9.90 11.16 -3.76
CA ALA A 65 10.94 10.16 -3.95
C ALA A 65 12.28 10.54 -3.29
N GLY A 66 12.81 9.64 -2.46
CA GLY A 66 14.09 9.85 -1.78
C GLY A 66 14.08 10.92 -0.68
N GLU A 67 12.93 11.54 -0.39
CA GLU A 67 12.80 12.55 0.67
C GLU A 67 12.49 11.91 2.02
N ARG A 68 12.78 12.65 3.10
CA ARG A 68 12.31 12.32 4.45
C ARG A 68 10.91 12.88 4.63
N VAL A 69 9.98 12.00 4.98
CA VAL A 69 8.56 12.32 5.20
C VAL A 69 8.14 11.91 6.59
N GLN A 70 7.08 12.56 7.08
CA GLN A 70 6.44 12.19 8.34
C GLN A 70 5.37 11.14 8.09
N PHE A 71 5.38 10.11 8.90
CA PHE A 71 4.28 9.18 9.09
C PHE A 71 3.65 9.47 10.45
N VAL A 72 2.36 9.78 10.45
CA VAL A 72 1.63 10.11 11.68
C VAL A 72 1.32 8.83 12.44
N ALA A 73 1.56 8.83 13.75
CA ALA A 73 1.19 7.74 14.63
C ALA A 73 -0.31 7.48 14.57
N MET A 74 -0.69 6.29 14.14
CA MET A 74 -2.09 5.89 14.10
C MET A 74 -2.22 4.41 14.41
N GLY A 75 -3.21 4.08 15.24
CA GLY A 75 -3.59 2.71 15.48
C GLY A 75 -4.15 2.13 14.19
N PHE A 76 -3.43 1.18 13.60
CA PHE A 76 -3.99 0.31 12.57
C PHE A 76 -3.56 -1.13 12.76
N GLU A 77 -4.48 -2.03 12.43
CA GLU A 77 -4.19 -3.45 12.32
C GLU A 77 -3.86 -3.78 10.87
N LEU A 78 -3.00 -4.77 10.69
CA LEU A 78 -2.60 -5.26 9.39
C LEU A 78 -2.55 -6.78 9.51
N ASP A 79 -3.55 -7.43 8.91
CA ASP A 79 -3.59 -8.88 8.81
C ASP A 79 -2.96 -9.29 7.48
N LEU A 80 -1.80 -9.95 7.53
CA LEU A 80 -1.15 -10.49 6.35
C LEU A 80 -1.69 -11.90 6.10
N PRO A 81 -2.08 -12.26 4.87
CA PRO A 81 -2.49 -13.62 4.59
C PRO A 81 -1.36 -14.62 4.92
N PRO A 82 -1.68 -15.85 5.31
CA PRO A 82 -0.69 -16.90 5.44
C PRO A 82 -0.04 -17.19 4.08
N VAL A 83 1.29 -17.20 4.07
CA VAL A 83 2.16 -17.41 2.88
C VAL A 83 1.95 -18.73 2.13
N ASP A 84 1.19 -19.69 2.69
CA ASP A 84 1.15 -21.09 2.25
C ASP A 84 -0.09 -21.45 1.39
N THR A 85 -0.97 -20.49 1.13
CA THR A 85 -2.11 -20.69 0.22
C THR A 85 -2.19 -19.52 -0.74
N MET A 86 -2.50 -19.76 -2.02
CA MET A 86 -2.82 -18.69 -2.97
C MET A 86 -4.25 -18.17 -2.67
N PRO A 87 -4.38 -17.13 -1.83
CA PRO A 87 -5.22 -16.00 -2.18
C PRO A 87 -4.44 -14.68 -2.15
N VAL A 88 -4.94 -13.72 -2.92
CA VAL A 88 -4.45 -12.33 -2.97
C VAL A 88 -4.39 -11.76 -1.55
N PRO A 89 -3.28 -11.13 -1.11
CA PRO A 89 -3.22 -10.47 0.18
C PRO A 89 -4.34 -9.45 0.32
N GLU A 90 -5.21 -9.69 1.30
CA GLU A 90 -6.22 -8.75 1.76
C GLU A 90 -5.77 -8.23 3.11
N ILE A 91 -5.61 -6.91 3.19
CA ILE A 91 -5.22 -6.21 4.40
C ILE A 91 -6.44 -5.39 4.83
N THR A 92 -6.96 -5.66 6.02
CA THR A 92 -7.94 -4.77 6.64
C THR A 92 -7.18 -3.68 7.38
N VAL A 93 -7.36 -2.43 6.98
CA VAL A 93 -6.79 -1.25 7.63
C VAL A 93 -7.91 -0.59 8.43
N THR A 94 -7.77 -0.54 9.76
CA THR A 94 -8.60 0.33 10.60
C THR A 94 -7.75 1.52 11.02
N LEU A 95 -8.24 2.73 10.82
CA LEU A 95 -7.59 3.99 11.22
C LEU A 95 -8.47 4.61 12.30
N ASP A 96 -7.98 4.62 13.54
CA ASP A 96 -8.65 5.27 14.67
C ASP A 96 -8.11 6.70 14.88
N ASN A 97 -8.95 7.59 15.40
CA ASN A 97 -8.59 8.99 15.69
C ASN A 97 -8.17 9.80 14.44
N VAL A 98 -8.92 9.60 13.37
CA VAL A 98 -8.68 10.23 12.06
C VAL A 98 -8.94 11.74 12.12
N SER A 99 -8.06 12.53 11.50
CA SER A 99 -8.24 13.97 11.41
C SER A 99 -9.36 14.31 10.43
N ARG A 100 -9.99 15.48 10.61
CA ARG A 100 -11.00 16.00 9.66
C ARG A 100 -10.44 16.12 8.23
N GLU A 101 -9.13 16.34 8.10
CA GLU A 101 -8.44 16.41 6.82
C GLU A 101 -8.41 15.05 6.11
N ILE A 102 -8.10 13.96 6.83
CA ILE A 102 -8.15 12.59 6.30
C ILE A 102 -9.56 12.26 5.83
N VAL A 103 -10.59 12.57 6.62
CA VAL A 103 -11.99 12.34 6.25
C VAL A 103 -12.34 13.10 4.97
N ARG A 104 -11.99 14.38 4.86
CA ARG A 104 -12.21 15.20 3.64
C ARG A 104 -11.56 14.55 2.41
N HIS A 105 -10.34 14.05 2.55
CA HIS A 105 -9.64 13.38 1.46
C HIS A 105 -10.35 12.09 1.03
N LEU A 106 -10.80 11.28 1.99
CA LEU A 106 -11.54 10.05 1.69
C LEU A 106 -12.92 10.32 1.07
N ASP A 107 -13.63 11.35 1.54
CA ASP A 107 -14.90 11.78 0.92
C ASP A 107 -14.66 12.19 -0.54
N ALA A 108 -13.62 12.99 -0.80
CA ALA A 108 -13.25 13.38 -2.17
C ALA A 108 -12.84 12.18 -3.04
N ALA A 109 -12.26 11.14 -2.44
CA ALA A 109 -11.97 9.89 -3.14
C ALA A 109 -13.22 9.05 -3.41
N ALA A 110 -14.20 9.04 -2.51
CA ALA A 110 -15.47 8.34 -2.70
C ALA A 110 -16.32 8.96 -3.82
N GLU A 111 -16.20 10.27 -4.07
CA GLU A 111 -16.83 10.96 -5.20
C GLU A 111 -16.11 10.71 -6.55
N SER A 112 -14.89 10.14 -6.51
CA SER A 112 -14.07 9.86 -7.67
C SER A 112 -14.26 8.42 -8.17
N GLN A 113 -14.03 8.20 -9.46
CA GLN A 113 -13.98 6.84 -10.06
C GLN A 113 -12.59 6.20 -9.95
N SER A 114 -11.61 6.92 -9.40
CA SER A 114 -10.24 6.44 -9.26
C SER A 114 -10.09 5.61 -7.99
N VAL A 115 -9.16 4.67 -8.02
CA VAL A 115 -8.88 3.81 -6.87
C VAL A 115 -7.89 4.49 -5.90
N ILE A 116 -8.03 4.21 -4.60
CA ILE A 116 -7.03 4.62 -3.61
C ILE A 116 -5.91 3.57 -3.63
N GLU A 117 -4.71 4.01 -4.00
CA GLU A 117 -3.52 3.17 -3.93
C GLU A 117 -2.96 3.19 -2.51
N VAL A 118 -2.59 2.03 -1.99
CA VAL A 118 -1.96 1.89 -0.68
C VAL A 118 -0.59 1.27 -0.88
N THR A 119 0.45 1.90 -0.33
CA THR A 119 1.81 1.33 -0.32
C THR A 119 2.22 1.01 1.10
N TYR A 120 2.57 -0.24 1.34
CA TYR A 120 3.04 -0.73 2.63
C TYR A 120 4.57 -0.82 2.65
N ARG A 121 5.17 -0.21 3.68
CA ARG A 121 6.62 -0.13 3.87
C ARG A 121 6.99 -0.49 5.31
N PRO A 122 7.62 -1.64 5.55
CA PRO A 122 8.22 -1.95 6.85
C PRO A 122 9.55 -1.20 6.98
N TYR A 123 9.73 -0.48 8.08
CA TYR A 123 11.00 0.10 8.51
C TYR A 123 11.52 -0.64 9.75
N LEU A 124 12.82 -0.54 10.03
CA LEU A 124 13.35 -0.93 11.34
C LEU A 124 13.40 0.30 12.23
N SER A 125 13.11 0.15 13.52
CA SER A 125 13.31 1.21 14.50
C SER A 125 14.76 1.72 14.54
N THR A 126 15.73 0.90 14.14
CA THR A 126 17.15 1.23 14.05
C THR A 126 17.59 1.76 12.69
N ASP A 127 16.78 1.59 11.63
CA ASP A 127 17.09 2.03 10.28
C ASP A 127 15.84 2.57 9.56
N VAL A 128 15.82 3.90 9.47
CA VAL A 128 14.76 4.71 8.85
C VAL A 128 15.24 5.41 7.56
N GLU A 129 16.41 5.04 7.05
CA GLU A 129 16.98 5.60 5.81
C GLU A 129 16.40 4.94 4.55
N GLY A 130 15.71 3.80 4.70
CA GLY A 130 14.96 3.16 3.64
C GLY A 130 14.05 2.04 4.15
N PRO A 131 13.01 1.68 3.38
CA PRO A 131 12.17 0.54 3.72
C PRO A 131 12.96 -0.76 3.61
N GLN A 132 12.69 -1.70 4.51
CA GLN A 132 13.32 -3.03 4.53
C GLN A 132 12.83 -3.96 3.43
N MET A 133 11.83 -3.51 2.68
CA MET A 133 11.22 -4.22 1.57
C MET A 133 11.27 -3.33 0.34
N ASP A 134 12.16 -3.69 -0.59
CA ASP A 134 12.38 -3.02 -1.86
C ASP A 134 12.27 -4.06 -3.00
N PRO A 135 11.24 -3.99 -3.87
CA PRO A 135 10.23 -2.93 -3.94
C PRO A 135 9.16 -3.04 -2.84
N PRO A 136 8.54 -1.92 -2.42
CA PRO A 136 7.40 -1.93 -1.50
C PRO A 136 6.19 -2.70 -2.02
N ILE A 137 5.29 -3.12 -1.12
CA ILE A 137 4.04 -3.79 -1.50
C ILE A 137 3.02 -2.73 -1.87
N HIS A 138 2.46 -2.85 -3.06
CA HIS A 138 1.37 -2.00 -3.54
C HIS A 138 0.05 -2.75 -3.51
N LEU A 139 -0.96 -2.09 -2.95
CA LEU A 139 -2.32 -2.58 -2.77
C LEU A 139 -3.28 -1.52 -3.29
N VAL A 140 -4.53 -1.92 -3.50
CA VAL A 140 -5.63 -1.04 -3.85
C VAL A 140 -6.72 -1.20 -2.80
N LEU A 141 -7.20 -0.08 -2.28
CA LEU A 141 -8.32 -0.06 -1.36
C LEU A 141 -9.61 -0.40 -2.13
N THR A 142 -10.28 -1.49 -1.76
CA THR A 142 -11.49 -2.00 -2.44
C THR A 142 -12.76 -1.62 -1.71
N GLU A 143 -12.74 -1.56 -0.38
CA GLU A 143 -13.89 -1.20 0.45
C GLU A 143 -13.41 -0.17 1.47
N VAL A 144 -14.20 0.90 1.67
CA VAL A 144 -13.95 1.93 2.68
C VAL A 144 -15.25 2.24 3.39
N GLU A 145 -15.25 2.09 4.70
CA GLU A 145 -16.30 2.53 5.60
C GLU A 145 -15.69 3.59 6.52
N ALA A 146 -16.19 4.82 6.45
CA ALA A 146 -15.71 5.93 7.27
C ALA A 146 -16.81 6.40 8.21
N ASP A 147 -16.47 6.52 9.49
CA ASP A 147 -17.23 7.24 10.51
C ASP A 147 -16.34 8.40 11.04
N ILE A 148 -16.93 9.32 11.80
CA ILE A 148 -16.32 10.56 12.29
C ILE A 148 -15.02 10.29 13.09
N PHE A 149 -14.92 9.12 13.73
CA PHE A 149 -13.77 8.75 14.57
C PHE A 149 -12.95 7.57 14.07
N ARG A 150 -13.46 6.82 13.09
CA ARG A 150 -12.87 5.54 12.68
C ARG A 150 -13.10 5.33 11.19
N ILE A 151 -12.04 4.97 10.49
CA ILE A 151 -12.12 4.54 9.10
C ILE A 151 -11.70 3.07 9.05
N THR A 152 -12.52 2.22 8.48
CA THR A 152 -12.19 0.82 8.22
C THR A 152 -12.17 0.61 6.71
N GLY A 153 -11.08 0.09 6.17
CA GLY A 153 -10.97 -0.22 4.75
C GLY A 153 -10.31 -1.55 4.51
N ARG A 154 -10.64 -2.18 3.38
CA ARG A 154 -9.96 -3.38 2.91
C ARG A 154 -9.11 -3.03 1.70
N ALA A 155 -7.83 -3.34 1.77
CA ALA A 155 -6.89 -3.21 0.68
C ALA A 155 -6.53 -4.58 0.15
N ARG A 156 -6.48 -4.73 -1.17
CA ARG A 156 -6.09 -5.98 -1.83
C ARG A 156 -4.91 -5.73 -2.75
N MET A 157 -4.01 -6.70 -2.87
CA MET A 157 -2.94 -6.60 -3.87
C MET A 157 -3.57 -6.48 -5.27
N LEU A 158 -3.00 -5.60 -6.10
CA LEU A 158 -3.54 -5.32 -7.42
C LEU A 158 -3.62 -6.64 -8.21
N ASP A 159 -4.85 -7.06 -8.53
CA ASP A 159 -5.09 -8.31 -9.24
C ASP A 159 -4.62 -8.16 -10.69
N VAL A 160 -3.36 -8.51 -10.94
CA VAL A 160 -2.79 -8.58 -12.30
C VAL A 160 -3.57 -9.60 -13.15
N GLY A 161 -4.39 -10.47 -12.54
CA GLY A 161 -5.23 -11.47 -13.20
C GLY A 161 -6.50 -10.94 -13.86
N ASN A 162 -6.94 -9.70 -13.57
CA ASN A 162 -8.17 -9.15 -14.19
C ASN A 162 -7.90 -8.16 -15.33
N LYS A 163 -6.66 -8.10 -15.83
CA LYS A 163 -6.45 -7.75 -17.24
C LYS A 163 -6.69 -9.01 -18.04
N ALA A 164 -7.76 -9.05 -18.83
CA ALA A 164 -8.03 -10.10 -19.79
C ALA A 164 -6.75 -10.43 -20.58
N PHE A 165 -6.16 -11.59 -20.29
CA PHE A 165 -4.97 -12.07 -20.96
C PHE A 165 -5.31 -13.40 -21.64
N PRO A 166 -5.04 -13.56 -22.95
CA PRO A 166 -4.32 -12.64 -23.84
C PRO A 166 -5.19 -11.47 -24.32
N GLY A 167 -4.66 -10.24 -24.24
CA GLY A 167 -5.24 -9.02 -24.82
C GLY A 167 -5.13 -8.97 -26.36
N ILE A 168 -5.26 -10.11 -27.02
CA ILE A 168 -5.29 -10.20 -28.49
C ILE A 168 -6.73 -10.49 -28.89
N SER A 169 -7.43 -9.45 -29.35
CA SER A 169 -8.65 -9.68 -30.13
C SER A 169 -8.24 -10.26 -31.48
N TYR A 170 -8.38 -11.57 -31.65
CA TYR A 170 -8.27 -12.22 -32.96
C TYR A 170 -9.40 -11.69 -33.85
N THR A 171 -9.10 -10.70 -34.68
CA THR A 171 -10.05 -10.20 -35.68
C THR A 171 -9.67 -10.76 -37.05
N ALA A 172 -10.65 -10.94 -37.95
CA ALA A 172 -10.41 -11.44 -39.30
C ALA A 172 -9.42 -10.56 -40.13
N LYS A 173 -9.11 -9.34 -39.66
CA LYS A 173 -8.07 -8.48 -40.22
C LYS A 173 -6.64 -8.90 -39.86
N THR A 174 -6.44 -9.56 -38.71
CA THR A 174 -5.11 -9.95 -38.20
C THR A 174 -4.74 -11.39 -38.55
N PHE A 175 -5.73 -12.24 -38.83
CA PHE A 175 -5.55 -13.62 -39.29
C PHE A 175 -6.47 -13.89 -40.50
N PRO A 176 -5.98 -13.69 -41.74
CA PRO A 176 -6.78 -13.88 -42.97
C PRO A 176 -7.32 -15.31 -43.15
N GLY A 177 -6.76 -16.30 -42.43
CA GLY A 177 -7.19 -17.70 -42.47
C GLY A 177 -8.48 -18.01 -41.69
N LEU A 178 -9.14 -17.02 -41.09
CA LEU A 178 -10.42 -17.19 -40.37
C LEU A 178 -11.66 -16.98 -41.26
N THR A 179 -11.48 -16.64 -42.54
CA THR A 179 -12.55 -16.64 -43.53
C THR A 179 -12.22 -17.59 -44.68
N ARG A 180 -12.78 -18.80 -44.54
CA ARG A 180 -12.95 -19.88 -45.51
C ARG A 180 -11.73 -20.72 -45.88
#